data_AF-A0A519V8K9-F1
#
_entry.id   AF-A0A519V8K9-F1
#
_cell.length_a   1.000
_cell.length_b   1.000
_cell.length_c   1.000
_cell.angle_alpha   90.00
_cell.angle_beta   90.00
_cell.angle_gamma   90.00
#
_symmetry.space_group_name_H-M   'P 1'
#
loop_
_entity.id
_entity.type
_entity.pdbx_description
1 polymer ?
#
loop_
_entity_poly.entity_id
_entity_poly.type
_entity_poly.pdbx_seq_one_letter_code
_entity_poly.pdbx_strand_id
1 'polypeptide(L)'
;QLSTNKSGLEGDIAILGFVPAIYSPYYSGVDAEMVKKVHEKKMQIVPWTVDKEEDMIALGKLGVDGIITNSLDILIKLFGSYQKKSK
;
A
#
# COMPACT_ATOMS: atom_id res chain seq x y z
N GLN A 1 3.31 1.62 15.38
CA GLN A 1 3.40 1.22 13.96
C GLN A 1 3.68 -0.27 13.93
N LEU A 2 2.85 -1.07 13.24
CA LEU A 2 3.04 -2.53 13.18
C LEU A 2 4.21 -2.94 12.27
N SER A 3 4.69 -2.03 11.43
CA SER A 3 5.73 -2.27 10.41
C SER A 3 7.19 -2.33 10.92
N THR A 4 7.44 -2.32 12.24
CA THR A 4 8.82 -2.45 12.78
C THR A 4 9.17 -3.87 13.22
N ASN A 5 8.20 -4.77 13.32
CA ASN A 5 8.46 -6.17 13.63
C ASN A 5 8.56 -6.98 12.34
N LYS A 6 9.54 -7.89 12.27
CA LYS A 6 9.82 -8.82 11.15
C LYS A 6 8.68 -9.81 10.85
N SER A 7 7.48 -9.58 11.37
CA SER A 7 6.36 -10.51 11.41
C SER A 7 5.56 -10.54 10.11
N GLY A 8 5.74 -9.54 9.23
CA GLY A 8 5.07 -9.47 7.93
C GLY A 8 3.55 -9.40 8.06
N LEU A 9 2.84 -9.51 6.93
CA LEU A 9 1.38 -9.36 6.87
C LEU A 9 0.63 -10.25 7.88
N GLU A 10 0.95 -11.55 7.94
CA GLU A 10 0.25 -12.49 8.80
C GLU A 10 0.47 -12.21 10.28
N GLY A 11 1.69 -11.83 10.66
CA GLY A 11 1.98 -11.51 12.04
C GLY A 11 1.32 -10.20 12.49
N ASP A 12 1.22 -9.23 11.60
CA ASP A 12 0.51 -7.98 11.89
C ASP A 12 -0.99 -8.23 12.09
N ILE A 13 -1.61 -9.07 11.26
CA ILE A 13 -3.01 -9.50 11.42
C ILE A 13 -3.19 -10.27 12.73
N ALA A 14 -2.26 -11.18 13.08
CA ALA A 14 -2.32 -11.94 14.32
C ALA A 14 -2.23 -11.04 15.56
N ILE A 15 -1.37 -10.01 15.53
CA ILE A 15 -1.26 -9.03 16.61
C ILE A 15 -2.54 -8.19 16.72
N LEU A 16 -3.13 -7.79 15.57
CA LEU A 16 -4.39 -7.04 15.55
C LEU A 16 -5.56 -7.88 16.08
N GLY A 17 -5.56 -9.19 15.84
CA GLY A 17 -6.66 -10.09 16.20
C GLY A 17 -7.89 -9.96 15.28
N PHE A 18 -7.78 -9.20 14.19
CA PHE A 18 -8.81 -9.07 13.16
C PHE A 18 -8.18 -8.71 11.81
N VAL A 19 -8.95 -8.87 10.73
CA VAL A 19 -8.55 -8.49 9.36
C VAL A 19 -8.99 -7.04 9.11
N PRO A 20 -8.06 -6.06 9.01
CA PRO A 20 -8.42 -4.67 8.75
C PRO A 20 -8.90 -4.47 7.31
N ALA A 21 -9.65 -3.39 7.05
CA ALA A 21 -10.03 -3.04 5.68
C ALA A 21 -8.85 -2.55 4.84
N ILE A 22 -7.87 -1.89 5.47
CA ILE A 22 -6.71 -1.30 4.81
C ILE A 22 -5.45 -1.73 5.56
N TYR A 23 -4.48 -2.25 4.81
CA TYR A 23 -3.13 -2.52 5.26
C TYR A 23 -2.17 -1.45 4.70
N SER A 24 -1.41 -0.80 5.57
CA SER A 24 -0.60 0.37 5.21
C SER A 24 0.86 0.20 5.66
N PRO A 25 1.67 -0.58 4.91
CA PRO A 25 3.07 -0.86 5.23
C PRO A 25 4.01 0.27 4.78
N TYR A 26 5.26 0.22 5.25
CA TYR A 26 6.33 1.04 4.68
C TYR A 26 6.65 0.56 3.26
N TYR A 27 6.73 1.49 2.31
CA TYR A 27 6.71 1.18 0.88
C TYR A 27 7.86 0.30 0.39
N SER A 28 9.05 0.39 1.01
CA SER A 28 10.22 -0.36 0.56
C SER A 28 10.11 -1.88 0.78
N GLY A 29 9.14 -2.31 1.60
CA GLY A 29 8.87 -3.73 1.87
C GLY A 29 7.73 -4.31 1.05
N VAL A 30 7.15 -3.54 0.11
CA VAL A 30 6.02 -3.98 -0.70
C VAL A 30 6.51 -4.67 -1.96
N ASP A 31 6.07 -5.91 -2.16
CA ASP A 31 6.31 -6.71 -3.36
C ASP A 31 4.99 -7.30 -3.90
N ALA A 32 5.06 -7.96 -5.06
CA ALA A 32 3.89 -8.56 -5.71
C ALA A 32 3.23 -9.67 -4.86
N GLU A 33 4.00 -10.40 -4.06
CA GLU A 33 3.48 -11.46 -3.20
C GLU A 33 2.64 -10.87 -2.06
N MET A 34 3.12 -9.80 -1.44
CA MET A 34 2.41 -9.07 -0.41
C MET A 34 1.10 -8.48 -0.94
N VAL A 35 1.14 -7.80 -2.10
CA VAL A 35 -0.07 -7.23 -2.70
C VAL A 35 -1.12 -8.32 -2.95
N LYS A 36 -0.71 -9.45 -3.54
CA LYS A 36 -1.58 -10.58 -3.79
C LYS A 36 -2.22 -11.11 -2.50
N LYS A 37 -1.44 -11.35 -1.45
CA LYS A 37 -1.96 -11.85 -0.15
C LYS A 37 -2.93 -10.88 0.52
N VAL A 38 -2.65 -9.57 0.42
CA VAL A 38 -3.56 -8.52 0.92
C VAL A 38 -4.91 -8.61 0.20
N HIS A 39 -4.89 -8.67 -1.14
CA HIS A 39 -6.11 -8.75 -1.95
C HIS A 39 -6.88 -10.05 -1.74
N GLU A 40 -6.21 -11.19 -1.57
CA GLU A 40 -6.84 -12.48 -1.24
C GLU A 40 -7.63 -12.42 0.08
N LYS A 41 -7.16 -11.62 1.04
CA LYS A 41 -7.86 -11.36 2.31
C LYS A 41 -8.91 -10.25 2.22
N LYS A 42 -9.21 -9.75 1.02
CA LYS A 42 -10.16 -8.66 0.74
C LYS A 42 -9.81 -7.35 1.45
N MET A 43 -8.52 -7.12 1.70
CA MET A 43 -8.02 -5.84 2.22
C MET A 43 -7.48 -4.99 1.06
N GLN A 44 -7.37 -3.69 1.28
CA GLN A 44 -6.67 -2.77 0.39
C GLN A 44 -5.23 -2.54 0.89
N ILE A 45 -4.26 -2.35 -0.01
CA ILE A 45 -2.88 -2.01 0.35
C ILE A 45 -2.55 -0.57 -0.02
N VAL A 46 -2.14 0.23 0.96
CA VAL A 46 -1.86 1.67 0.81
C VAL A 46 -0.53 2.02 1.48
N PRO A 47 0.63 1.85 0.82
CA PRO A 47 1.93 2.13 1.41
C PRO A 47 2.20 3.62 1.69
N TRP A 48 3.06 3.87 2.68
CA TRP A 48 3.59 5.19 3.04
C TRP A 48 5.13 5.12 3.21
N THR A 49 5.87 6.23 3.17
CA THR A 49 5.56 7.47 2.43
C THR A 49 6.38 7.43 1.14
N VAL A 50 5.73 7.50 -0.01
CA VAL A 50 6.37 7.28 -1.32
C VAL A 50 6.58 8.63 -1.99
N ASP A 51 7.79 9.18 -1.95
CA ASP A 51 8.05 10.55 -2.46
C ASP A 51 8.74 10.58 -3.83
N LYS A 52 9.24 9.44 -4.32
CA LYS A 52 9.94 9.34 -5.61
C LYS A 52 9.03 8.87 -6.74
N GLU A 53 9.16 9.48 -7.92
CA GLU A 53 8.40 9.12 -9.14
C GLU A 53 8.60 7.64 -9.52
N GLU A 54 9.83 7.14 -9.43
CA GLU A 54 10.16 5.76 -9.78
C GLU A 54 9.49 4.75 -8.84
N ASP A 55 9.50 5.04 -7.54
CA ASP A 55 8.88 4.20 -6.51
C ASP A 55 7.34 4.19 -6.67
N MET A 56 6.74 5.35 -6.97
CA MET A 56 5.31 5.44 -7.25
C MET A 56 4.93 4.58 -8.47
N ILE A 57 5.69 4.69 -9.56
CA ILE A 57 5.47 3.89 -10.79
C ILE A 57 5.62 2.39 -10.49
N ALA A 58 6.64 2.01 -9.73
CA ALA A 58 6.88 0.61 -9.37
C ALA A 58 5.71 0.05 -8.54
N LEU A 59 5.27 0.74 -7.50
CA LEU A 59 4.14 0.32 -6.67
C LEU A 59 2.82 0.30 -7.44
N GLY A 60 2.61 1.29 -8.32
CA GLY A 60 1.45 1.29 -9.22
C GLY A 60 1.40 0.06 -10.13
N LYS A 61 2.54 -0.39 -10.65
CA LYS A 61 2.65 -1.63 -11.44
C LYS A 61 2.43 -2.89 -10.60
N LEU A 62 2.76 -2.86 -9.31
CA LEU A 62 2.45 -3.96 -8.39
C LEU A 62 0.95 -4.05 -8.07
N GLY A 63 0.17 -3.01 -8.38
CA GLY A 63 -1.28 -2.99 -8.18
C GLY A 63 -1.71 -2.55 -6.79
N VAL A 64 -0.95 -1.66 -6.13
CA VAL A 64 -1.39 -1.08 -4.85
C VAL A 64 -2.67 -0.24 -5.02
N ASP A 65 -3.51 -0.22 -4.00
CA ASP A 65 -4.82 0.46 -4.03
C ASP A 65 -4.73 1.97 -3.79
N GLY A 66 -3.60 2.44 -3.25
CA GLY A 66 -3.34 3.85 -3.01
C GLY A 66 -1.90 4.11 -2.59
N ILE A 67 -1.51 5.38 -2.54
CA ILE A 67 -0.18 5.81 -2.14
C ILE A 67 -0.34 6.99 -1.17
N ILE A 68 0.38 6.93 -0.04
CA ILE A 68 0.55 8.07 0.85
C ILE A 68 1.89 8.72 0.50
N THR A 69 1.87 10.01 0.16
CA THR A 69 3.04 10.77 -0.32
C THR A 69 3.01 12.21 0.20
N ASN A 70 4.19 12.82 0.30
CA ASN A 70 4.34 14.26 0.46
C ASN A 70 4.35 14.99 -0.90
N SER A 71 4.61 14.28 -2.00
CA SER A 71 4.79 14.81 -3.35
C SER A 71 3.51 14.69 -4.20
N LEU A 72 2.49 15.47 -3.83
CA LEU A 72 1.17 15.43 -4.49
C LEU A 72 1.22 15.81 -5.97
N ASP A 73 2.14 16.69 -6.36
CA ASP A 73 2.34 17.14 -7.74
C ASP A 73 2.81 16.00 -8.66
N ILE A 74 3.80 15.23 -8.22
CA ILE A 74 4.31 14.04 -8.92
C ILE A 74 3.21 13.00 -9.02
N LEU A 75 2.53 12.77 -7.90
CA LEU A 75 1.43 11.81 -7.81
C LEU A 75 0.34 12.17 -8.84
N ILE A 76 -0.22 13.39 -8.81
CA ILE A 76 -1.22 13.88 -9.77
C ILE A 76 -0.76 13.78 -11.22
N LYS A 77 0.51 14.10 -11.52
CA LYS A 77 1.08 13.96 -12.86
C LYS A 77 1.04 12.52 -13.37
N LEU A 78 1.31 11.54 -12.51
CA LEU A 78 1.46 10.13 -12.89
C LEU A 78 0.12 9.40 -13.02
N PHE A 79 -0.81 9.57 -12.07
CA PHE A 79 -2.07 8.80 -12.07
C PHE A 79 -3.33 9.67 -12.14
N GLY A 80 -3.19 10.98 -12.30
CA GLY A 80 -4.32 11.89 -12.49
C GLY A 80 -5.08 12.17 -11.20
N SER A 81 -6.37 11.83 -11.17
CA SER A 81 -7.26 12.11 -10.02
C SER A 81 -7.36 10.89 -9.09
N TYR A 82 -7.12 11.11 -7.80
CA TYR A 82 -6.96 10.05 -6.78
C TYR A 82 -8.23 9.65 -6.03
N GLN A 83 -9.36 10.31 -6.31
CA GLN A 83 -10.67 9.94 -5.78
C GLN A 83 -11.59 9.55 -6.94
N LYS A 84 -11.40 8.33 -7.47
CA LYS A 84 -12.49 7.65 -8.17
C LYS A 84 -13.06 6.60 -7.24
N LYS A 85 -14.18 6.91 -6.58
CA LYS A 85 -15.07 5.86 -6.08
C LYS A 85 -15.47 5.02 -7.28
N SER A 86 -15.05 3.75 -7.34
CA SER A 86 -15.76 2.78 -8.18
C SER A 86 -17.22 2.79 -7.71
N LYS A 87 -18.11 3.01 -8.67
CA LYS A 87 -19.55 3.08 -8.48
C LYS A 87 -20.11 1.69 -8.21
#